data_AF-A0A3S5B5N9-F1
#
_entry.id   AF-A0A3S5B5N9-F1
#
_cell.length_a   1.000
_cell.length_b   1.000
_cell.length_c   1.000
_cell.angle_alpha   90.00
_cell.angle_beta   90.00
_cell.angle_gamma   90.00
#
_symmetry.space_group_name_H-M   'P 1'
#
loop_
_entity.id
_entity.type
_entity.pdbx_description
1 polymer ?
#
loop_
_entity_poly.entity_id
_entity_poly.type
_entity_poly.pdbx_seq_one_letter_code
_entity_poly.pdbx_strand_id
1 'polypeptide(L)'
;MAICEDLDKKMEDFDYAMSKIYRGLYTSGDTQPLPKCWNLKDRSRYLKVTHPALVVAYRSNYSSDEMASVRSDSPIPLNTGIYYFEVTLLNKGVTGYAVLITH
;
A
#
# COMPACT_ATOMS: atom_id res chain seq x y z
N MET A 1 -22.17 1.13 7.74
CA MET A 1 -22.63 0.17 6.71
C MET A 1 -22.33 0.72 5.32
N ALA A 2 -22.90 1.87 4.91
CA ALA A 2 -22.64 2.49 3.60
C ALA A 2 -21.16 2.80 3.25
N ILE A 3 -20.33 3.18 4.22
CA ILE A 3 -18.90 3.47 3.97
C ILE A 3 -18.10 2.19 3.66
N CYS A 4 -18.47 1.06 4.27
CA CYS A 4 -17.82 -0.23 4.01
C CYS A 4 -18.20 -0.73 2.62
N GLU A 5 -19.49 -0.66 2.27
CA GLU A 5 -19.99 -1.06 0.95
C GLU A 5 -19.35 -0.26 -0.20
N ASP A 6 -19.13 1.05 -0.01
CA ASP A 6 -18.46 1.89 -1.02
C ASP A 6 -16.96 1.54 -1.18
N LEU A 7 -16.29 1.15 -0.08
CA LEU A 7 -14.90 0.70 -0.12
C LEU A 7 -14.76 -0.69 -0.76
N ASP A 8 -15.67 -1.60 -0.43
CA ASP A 8 -15.70 -2.96 -1.00
C ASP A 8 -15.91 -2.89 -2.51
N LYS A 9 -16.86 -2.05 -2.98
CA LYS A 9 -17.09 -1.82 -4.40
C LYS A 9 -15.85 -1.23 -5.10
N LYS A 10 -15.17 -0.26 -4.49
CA LYS A 10 -13.91 0.29 -5.05
C LYS A 10 -12.82 -0.77 -5.15
N MET A 11 -12.79 -1.71 -4.22
CA MET A 11 -11.83 -2.80 -4.22
C MET A 11 -12.14 -3.85 -5.31
N GLU A 12 -13.41 -4.14 -5.56
CA GLU A 12 -13.85 -4.96 -6.69
C GLU A 12 -13.53 -4.30 -8.03
N ASP A 13 -13.81 -3.00 -8.17
CA ASP A 13 -13.46 -2.23 -9.38
C ASP A 13 -11.94 -2.23 -9.62
N PHE A 14 -11.15 -2.16 -8.54
CA PHE A 14 -9.69 -2.28 -8.60
C PHE A 14 -9.26 -3.66 -9.10
N ASP A 15 -9.81 -4.74 -8.53
CA ASP A 15 -9.47 -6.11 -8.96
C ASP A 15 -9.85 -6.35 -10.42
N TYR A 16 -11.01 -5.85 -10.85
CA TYR A 16 -11.40 -5.91 -12.25
C TYR A 16 -10.42 -5.16 -13.15
N ALA A 17 -10.04 -3.94 -12.81
CA ALA A 17 -9.06 -3.17 -13.58
C ALA A 17 -7.69 -3.86 -13.64
N MET A 18 -7.19 -4.38 -12.51
CA MET A 18 -5.92 -5.09 -12.44
C MET A 18 -5.93 -6.38 -13.24
N SER A 19 -7.06 -7.10 -13.31
CA SER A 19 -7.19 -8.29 -14.15
C SER A 19 -7.01 -8.00 -15.65
N LYS A 20 -7.28 -6.77 -16.08
CA LYS A 20 -7.09 -6.32 -17.48
C LYS A 20 -5.64 -5.95 -17.76
N ILE A 21 -5.00 -5.24 -16.84
CA ILE A 21 -3.62 -4.77 -17.01
C ILE A 21 -2.62 -5.92 -16.82
N TYR A 22 -2.80 -6.73 -15.78
CA TYR A 22 -1.90 -7.82 -15.42
C TYR A 22 -2.45 -9.19 -15.80
N ARG A 23 -2.98 -9.32 -17.02
CA ARG A 23 -3.66 -10.53 -17.50
C ARG A 23 -2.87 -11.81 -17.25
N GLY A 24 -1.54 -11.77 -17.43
CA GLY A 24 -0.66 -12.93 -17.24
C GLY A 24 -0.66 -13.51 -15.82
N LEU A 25 -0.91 -12.69 -14.80
CA LEU A 25 -1.03 -13.13 -13.40
C LEU A 25 -2.30 -13.94 -13.15
N TYR A 26 -3.40 -13.59 -13.81
CA TYR A 26 -4.70 -14.20 -13.55
C TYR A 26 -4.98 -15.42 -14.47
N THR A 27 -4.17 -15.64 -15.51
CA THR A 27 -4.34 -16.77 -16.44
C THR A 27 -3.49 -17.99 -16.12
N SER A 28 -2.49 -17.88 -15.24
CA SER A 28 -1.45 -18.90 -15.04
C SER A 28 -1.74 -19.94 -13.96
N GLY A 29 -2.90 -19.87 -13.29
CA GLY A 29 -3.30 -20.82 -12.23
C GLY A 29 -2.55 -20.63 -10.90
N ASP A 30 -1.40 -19.94 -10.89
CA ASP A 30 -0.67 -19.49 -9.70
C ASP A 30 -0.99 -18.01 -9.45
N THR A 31 -2.13 -17.74 -8.82
CA THR A 31 -2.60 -16.37 -8.57
C THR A 31 -1.90 -15.78 -7.35
N GLN A 32 -0.67 -15.32 -7.54
CA GLN A 32 0.00 -14.49 -6.54
C GLN A 32 -0.77 -13.16 -6.38
N PRO A 33 -1.13 -12.75 -5.15
CA PRO A 33 -1.87 -11.52 -4.94
C PRO A 33 -1.02 -10.30 -5.29
N LEU A 34 -1.64 -9.32 -5.95
CA LEU A 34 -1.02 -8.02 -6.14
C LEU A 34 -1.03 -7.22 -4.84
N PRO A 35 -0.01 -6.37 -4.59
CA PRO A 35 -0.05 -5.44 -3.47
C PRO A 35 -1.24 -4.46 -3.64
N LYS A 36 -2.08 -4.33 -2.61
CA LYS A 36 -3.28 -3.48 -2.61
C LYS A 36 -3.24 -2.39 -1.56
N CYS A 37 -2.58 -2.64 -0.43
CA CYS A 37 -2.54 -1.72 0.69
C CYS A 37 -1.26 -1.87 1.52
N TRP A 38 -1.07 -0.96 2.48
CA TRP A 38 0.03 -1.05 3.45
C TRP A 38 -0.25 -2.13 4.48
N ASN A 39 0.79 -2.89 4.83
CA ASN A 39 0.67 -3.95 5.82
C ASN A 39 0.46 -3.39 7.22
N LEU A 40 -0.62 -3.80 7.88
CA LEU A 40 -0.94 -3.36 9.24
C LEU A 40 0.00 -3.94 10.30
N LYS A 41 0.66 -5.07 9.99
CA LYS A 41 1.56 -5.80 10.89
C LYS A 41 3.03 -5.55 10.55
N ASP A 42 3.39 -5.55 9.28
CA ASP A 42 4.76 -5.34 8.80
C ASP A 42 5.07 -3.86 8.60
N ARG A 43 5.18 -3.16 9.74
CA ARG A 43 5.45 -1.72 9.81
C ARG A 43 6.24 -1.36 11.06
N SER A 44 6.94 -0.24 10.99
CA SER A 44 7.51 0.38 12.19
C SER A 44 6.43 0.77 13.19
N ARG A 45 6.76 0.68 14.48
CA ARG A 45 5.92 1.11 15.61
C ARG A 45 5.56 2.61 15.57
N TYR A 46 6.36 3.40 14.85
CA TYR A 46 6.15 4.84 14.70
C TYR A 46 5.16 5.19 13.58
N LEU A 47 4.69 4.21 12.82
CA LEU A 47 3.71 4.43 11.75
C LEU A 47 2.32 4.00 12.21
N LYS A 48 1.37 4.93 12.08
CA LYS A 48 -0.04 4.61 12.15
C LYS A 48 -0.60 4.43 10.75
N VAL A 49 -1.13 3.25 10.53
CA VAL A 49 -1.91 2.81 9.37
C VAL A 49 -3.23 2.28 9.91
N THR A 50 -4.34 2.73 9.32
CA THR A 50 -5.71 2.33 9.68
C THR A 50 -6.48 1.95 8.44
N HIS A 51 -7.45 1.04 8.56
CA HIS A 51 -8.33 0.65 7.44
C HIS A 51 -8.88 1.87 6.69
N PRO A 52 -8.83 1.89 5.34
CA PRO A 52 -8.50 0.78 4.43
C PRO A 52 -6.99 0.58 4.16
N ALA A 53 -6.11 1.11 5.01
CA ALA A 53 -4.66 0.92 4.95
C ALA A 53 -3.96 1.52 3.71
N LEU A 54 -4.50 2.60 3.15
CA LEU A 54 -3.89 3.36 2.05
C LEU A 54 -3.16 4.62 2.51
N VAL A 55 -3.40 5.05 3.76
CA VAL A 55 -2.81 6.26 4.34
C VAL A 55 -1.92 5.87 5.52
N VAL A 56 -0.71 6.43 5.52
CA VAL A 56 0.28 6.25 6.57
C VAL A 56 0.49 7.59 7.26
N ALA A 57 0.40 7.62 8.58
CA ALA A 57 0.70 8.78 9.40
C ALA A 57 1.90 8.48 10.30
N TYR A 58 2.90 9.36 10.29
CA TYR A 58 4.03 9.28 11.19
C TYR A 58 3.62 9.78 12.59
N ARG A 59 3.85 8.95 13.61
CA ARG A 59 3.63 9.26 15.02
C ARG A 59 4.96 9.08 15.78
N SER A 60 5.71 10.16 15.87
CA SER A 60 6.87 10.25 16.76
C SER A 60 6.42 10.85 18.09
N ASN A 61 6.67 10.14 19.19
CA ASN A 61 6.52 10.69 20.55
C ASN A 61 7.81 11.37 21.04
N TYR A 62 8.95 11.14 20.39
CA TYR A 62 10.28 11.59 20.79
C TYR A 62 11.12 11.89 19.55
N SER A 63 11.82 13.04 19.52
CA SER A 63 12.84 13.51 18.55
C SER A 63 12.72 13.06 17.08
N SER A 64 12.64 14.04 16.17
CA SER A 64 12.36 13.94 14.73
C SER A 64 13.23 13.01 13.85
N ASP A 65 14.21 12.30 14.39
CA ASP A 65 15.32 11.73 13.62
C ASP A 65 15.21 10.22 13.38
N GLU A 66 14.14 9.57 13.82
CA GLU A 66 13.95 8.12 13.61
C GLU A 66 13.37 7.82 12.22
N MET A 67 14.09 7.01 11.43
CA MET A 67 13.58 6.46 10.17
C MET A 67 12.50 5.41 10.47
N ALA A 68 11.41 5.43 9.70
CA ALA A 68 10.33 4.46 9.80
C ALA A 68 9.88 4.00 8.41
N SER A 69 9.55 2.72 8.30
CA SER A 69 9.10 2.09 7.05
C SER A 69 7.90 1.17 7.29
N VAL A 70 7.16 0.91 6.22
CA VAL A 70 6.05 -0.05 6.16
C VAL A 70 6.13 -0.77 4.82
N ARG A 71 5.87 -2.08 4.80
CA ARG A 71 5.77 -2.86 3.57
C ARG A 71 4.34 -2.90 3.06
N SER A 72 4.15 -3.26 1.80
CA SER A 72 2.84 -3.64 1.28
C SER A 72 2.34 -4.95 1.90
N ASP A 73 1.05 -5.21 1.76
CA ASP A 73 0.39 -6.44 2.21
C ASP A 73 0.84 -7.71 1.47
N SER A 74 1.28 -7.58 0.22
CA SER A 74 1.85 -8.66 -0.60
C SER A 74 3.08 -8.18 -1.38
N PRO A 75 4.01 -9.07 -1.75
CA PRO A 75 5.11 -8.73 -2.65
C PRO A 75 4.59 -8.51 -4.09
N ILE A 76 5.40 -7.85 -4.93
CA ILE A 76 5.10 -7.70 -6.36
C ILE A 76 5.32 -9.07 -7.05
N PRO A 77 4.32 -9.63 -7.74
CA PRO A 77 4.48 -10.90 -8.44
C PRO A 77 5.50 -10.83 -9.59
N LEU A 78 6.26 -11.90 -9.80
CA LEU A 78 7.31 -11.94 -10.84
C LEU A 78 6.76 -11.84 -12.27
N ASN A 79 5.56 -12.39 -12.50
CA ASN A 79 4.93 -12.42 -13.82
C ASN A 79 4.18 -11.11 -14.17
N THR A 80 4.35 -10.05 -13.37
CA THR A 80 3.70 -8.75 -13.59
C THR A 80 4.33 -8.00 -14.78
N GLY A 81 5.61 -8.26 -15.09
CA GLY A 81 6.37 -7.58 -16.14
C GLY A 81 6.74 -6.14 -15.76
N ILE A 82 5.76 -5.25 -15.71
CA ILE A 82 5.89 -3.85 -15.27
C ILE A 82 4.93 -3.64 -14.12
N TYR A 83 5.38 -3.11 -12.98
CA TYR A 83 4.50 -2.76 -11.87
C TYR A 83 4.56 -1.25 -11.60
N TYR A 84 3.41 -0.63 -11.38
CA TYR A 84 3.28 0.80 -11.16
C TYR A 84 2.43 1.10 -9.93
N PHE A 85 2.88 2.04 -9.11
CA PHE A 85 2.13 2.60 -8.00
C PHE A 85 2.57 4.05 -7.76
N GLU A 86 1.69 4.83 -7.15
CA GLU A 86 1.94 6.24 -6.82
C GLU A 86 1.79 6.48 -5.32
N VAL A 87 2.49 7.48 -4.81
CA VAL A 87 2.33 7.96 -3.43
C VAL A 87 2.13 9.47 -3.46
N THR A 88 1.09 9.94 -2.78
CA THR A 88 0.83 11.36 -2.60
C THR A 88 1.27 11.80 -1.21
N LEU A 89 2.14 12.81 -1.13
CA LEU A 89 2.53 13.41 0.13
C LEU A 89 1.40 14.31 0.66
N LEU A 90 0.67 13.84 1.67
CA LEU A 90 -0.43 14.60 2.27
C LEU A 90 0.05 15.72 3.20
N ASN A 91 1.13 15.49 3.95
CA ASN A 91 1.72 16.45 4.88
C ASN A 91 3.22 16.19 5.02
N LYS A 92 4.03 17.23 4.83
CA LYS A 92 5.50 17.18 4.88
C LYS A 92 6.07 17.11 6.31
N GLY A 93 5.28 17.44 7.33
CA GLY A 93 5.76 17.54 8.72
C GLY A 93 6.79 18.66 8.90
N VAL A 94 7.48 18.64 10.06
CA VAL A 94 8.38 19.73 10.49
C VAL A 94 9.70 19.73 9.71
N THR A 95 10.26 18.57 9.42
CA THR A 95 11.60 18.40 8.83
C THR A 95 11.60 17.91 7.39
N GLY A 96 10.46 17.44 6.87
CA GLY A 96 10.33 17.08 5.46
C GLY A 96 11.10 15.85 5.01
N TYR A 97 11.37 14.91 5.92
CA TYR A 97 12.06 13.67 5.58
C TYR A 97 11.31 12.88 4.49
N ALA A 98 12.11 12.32 3.58
CA ALA A 98 11.67 11.65 2.37
C ALA A 98 10.94 10.34 2.66
N VAL A 99 9.90 10.06 1.88
CA VAL A 99 9.30 8.73 1.81
C VAL A 99 10.31 7.83 1.09
N LEU A 100 10.98 6.94 1.82
CA LEU A 100 11.80 5.89 1.23
C LEU A 100 10.91 4.70 0.91
N ILE A 101 10.80 4.35 -0.37
CA ILE A 101 10.12 3.13 -0.81
C ILE A 101 11.20 2.10 -1.10
N THR A 102 11.32 1.10 -0.23
CA THR A 102 12.26 -0.02 -0.41
C THR A 102 11.51 -1.28 -0.81
N HIS A 103 11.98 -1.92 -1.88
CA HIS A 103 11.55 -3.23 -2.36
C HIS A 103 11.87 -4.36 -1.37
#